data_AF-A0A352S5R4-F1
#
_entry.id   AF-A0A352S5R4-F1
#
_cell.length_a   1.000
_cell.length_b   1.000
_cell.length_c   1.000
_cell.angle_alpha   90.00
_cell.angle_beta   90.00
_cell.angle_gamma   90.00
#
_symmetry.space_group_name_H-M   'P 1'
#
loop_
_entity.id
_entity.type
_entity.pdbx_description
1 polymer ?
#
loop_
_entity_poly.entity_id
_entity_poly.type
_entity_poly.pdbx_seq_one_letter_code
_entity_poly.pdbx_strand_id
1 'polypeptide(L)'
;DGWHPAFRARDVRAVDAQQRVLLTAGSLDGKLSWQSVPTMALQFVSLTADRTDVLIRRTPEGKLLVAGVPVETQKTGAQDDPFLHWLLSQGRIDLVSGNLRWLDEKARLPQLDVADIHFTTERDGAQHIVRLEARSAALAPRPLVFQANLRHDYLHGTGNWQHWTGQASWAFNQLELPVVQRYLAIFDSVQDGVFSTDGTVDFRGGQVQRSQMRLRASGVDLHLAGAPEPLKLANAQALLLHKSDRNGNHQLTIDTLLWQAEPQAGPPSNADATWREGMRKVTIDWNRDSSGQLRKFALRAPTFDLNTLRALATSMPLDTAVLRQLRALQPAGHIDNLDVAWSRDRAGMLSRTPGTQHYNVQGTLRNVSVNGQPAVPAVDADGLPRAGTPGFSQLSGSFNFDDKQGVARVDTTGGALIFPGVFEDPRLPFDTL
;
A
#
# COMPACT_ATOMS: atom_id res chain seq x y z
N ASP A 1 -16.85 -20.30 36.33
CA ASP A 1 -17.51 -18.99 36.54
C ASP A 1 -17.67 -18.72 38.03
N GLY A 2 -16.69 -18.02 38.62
CA GLY A 2 -16.73 -17.65 40.04
C GLY A 2 -17.70 -16.49 40.33
N TRP A 3 -17.79 -16.10 41.60
CA TRP A 3 -18.51 -14.89 42.00
C TRP A 3 -17.71 -13.66 41.54
N HIS A 4 -18.35 -12.72 40.84
CA HIS A 4 -17.75 -11.46 40.42
C HIS A 4 -18.71 -10.31 40.73
N PRO A 5 -18.22 -9.13 41.18
CA PRO A 5 -19.06 -7.94 41.24
C PRO A 5 -19.59 -7.65 39.83
N ALA A 6 -20.91 -7.49 39.71
CA ALA A 6 -21.56 -7.26 38.42
C ALA A 6 -22.43 -6.00 38.50
N PHE A 7 -22.55 -5.30 37.38
CA PHE A 7 -23.44 -4.17 37.24
C PHE A 7 -24.21 -4.25 35.93
N ARG A 8 -25.36 -3.60 35.92
CA ARG A 8 -26.17 -3.36 34.73
C ARG A 8 -26.58 -1.89 34.74
N ALA A 9 -26.25 -1.18 33.67
CA ALA A 9 -26.72 0.18 33.43
C ALA A 9 -27.59 0.20 32.17
N ARG A 10 -28.60 1.07 32.14
CA ARG A 10 -29.48 1.26 31.00
C ARG A 10 -29.48 2.73 30.60
N ASP A 11 -29.70 2.98 29.32
CA ASP A 11 -29.80 4.33 28.76
C ASP A 11 -28.59 5.21 29.14
N VAL A 12 -27.41 4.59 29.04
CA VAL A 12 -26.15 5.24 29.41
C VAL A 12 -25.85 6.32 28.38
N ARG A 13 -25.46 7.50 28.87
CA ARG A 13 -25.11 8.64 28.04
C ARG A 13 -23.86 9.31 28.59
N ALA A 14 -22.80 9.32 27.79
CA ALA A 14 -21.60 10.09 28.04
C ALA A 14 -21.60 11.34 27.16
N VAL A 15 -21.31 12.49 27.77
CA VAL A 15 -21.19 13.78 27.09
C VAL A 15 -19.86 14.44 27.43
N ASP A 16 -19.36 15.30 26.55
CA ASP A 16 -18.21 16.15 26.87
C ASP A 16 -18.62 17.44 27.58
N ALA A 17 -17.63 18.29 27.87
CA ALA A 17 -17.82 19.61 28.47
C ALA A 17 -18.72 20.54 27.63
N GLN A 18 -18.87 20.29 26.33
CA GLN A 18 -19.74 21.03 25.41
C GLN A 18 -21.12 20.37 25.25
N GLN A 19 -21.48 19.40 26.11
CA GLN A 19 -22.73 18.63 26.04
C GLN A 19 -22.90 17.83 24.73
N ARG A 20 -21.83 17.60 23.98
CA ARG A 20 -21.85 16.72 22.80
C ARG A 20 -21.91 15.28 23.26
N VAL A 21 -22.78 14.50 22.63
CA VAL A 21 -22.94 13.08 22.94
C VAL A 21 -21.77 12.28 22.36
N LEU A 22 -20.95 11.70 23.25
CA LEU A 22 -19.75 10.93 22.92
C LEU A 22 -20.04 9.43 22.80
N LEU A 23 -20.88 8.93 23.70
CA LEU A 23 -21.30 7.54 23.73
C LEU A 23 -22.73 7.47 24.26
N THR A 24 -23.56 6.67 23.61
CA THR A 24 -24.79 6.16 24.21
C THR A 24 -24.81 4.65 24.20
N ALA A 25 -25.50 4.03 25.14
CA ALA A 25 -25.74 2.60 25.12
C ALA A 25 -27.12 2.30 25.70
N GLY A 26 -27.91 1.48 24.99
CA GLY A 26 -29.20 1.02 25.49
C GLY A 26 -29.04 0.21 26.78
N SER A 27 -28.04 -0.67 26.83
CA SER A 27 -27.61 -1.31 28.06
C SER A 27 -26.11 -1.60 28.08
N LEU A 28 -25.53 -1.49 29.27
CA LEU A 28 -24.17 -1.93 29.59
C LEU A 28 -24.24 -2.97 30.71
N ASP A 29 -23.79 -4.18 30.41
CA ASP A 29 -23.70 -5.30 31.35
C ASP A 29 -22.23 -5.62 31.59
N GLY A 30 -21.76 -5.48 32.83
CA GLY A 30 -20.35 -5.69 33.15
C GLY A 30 -20.15 -6.59 34.36
N LYS A 31 -19.16 -7.48 34.27
CA LYS A 31 -18.61 -8.27 35.37
C LYS A 31 -17.19 -7.78 35.65
N LEU A 32 -16.94 -7.29 36.85
CA LEU A 32 -15.65 -6.75 37.29
C LEU A 32 -14.69 -7.86 37.69
N SER A 33 -13.40 -7.66 37.41
CA SER A 33 -12.33 -8.49 37.94
C SER A 33 -12.14 -8.21 39.43
N TRP A 34 -11.89 -9.22 40.26
CA TRP A 34 -11.52 -8.98 41.66
C TRP A 34 -10.25 -8.14 41.81
N GLN A 35 -9.38 -8.17 40.80
CA GLN A 35 -8.14 -7.37 40.76
C GLN A 35 -8.39 -5.87 40.57
N SER A 36 -9.57 -5.47 40.03
CA SER A 36 -9.91 -4.06 39.82
C SER A 36 -10.32 -3.33 41.10
N VAL A 37 -10.85 -4.05 42.08
CA VAL A 37 -11.39 -3.47 43.32
C VAL A 37 -10.31 -2.79 44.17
N PRO A 38 -9.18 -3.44 44.52
CA PRO A 38 -8.15 -2.79 45.35
C PRO A 38 -7.36 -1.72 44.59
N THR A 39 -7.24 -1.83 43.26
CA THR A 39 -6.44 -0.90 42.44
C THR A 39 -7.21 0.34 41.99
N MET A 40 -8.55 0.35 42.17
CA MET A 40 -9.47 1.34 41.62
C MET A 40 -9.33 1.55 40.10
N ALA A 41 -8.74 0.58 39.40
CA ALA A 41 -8.60 0.57 37.95
C ALA A 41 -9.63 -0.43 37.38
N LEU A 42 -10.72 0.07 36.79
CA LEU A 42 -11.80 -0.77 36.29
C LEU A 42 -11.28 -1.74 35.22
N GLN A 43 -11.31 -3.03 35.55
CA GLN A 43 -11.02 -4.14 34.66
C GLN A 43 -12.20 -5.09 34.69
N PHE A 44 -12.66 -5.50 33.52
CA PHE A 44 -13.81 -6.35 33.34
C PHE A 44 -13.38 -7.75 32.94
N VAL A 45 -13.98 -8.76 33.58
CA VAL A 45 -13.97 -10.14 33.08
C VAL A 45 -14.80 -10.22 31.81
N SER A 46 -15.96 -9.56 31.80
CA SER A 46 -16.80 -9.40 30.62
C SER A 46 -17.49 -8.04 30.64
N LEU A 47 -17.53 -7.35 29.51
CA LEU A 47 -18.29 -6.13 29.29
C LEU A 47 -19.11 -6.29 28.00
N THR A 48 -20.43 -6.24 28.10
CA THR A 48 -21.34 -6.30 26.96
C THR A 48 -22.06 -4.98 26.83
N ALA A 49 -22.02 -4.40 25.64
CA ALA A 49 -22.65 -3.14 25.32
C ALA A 49 -23.63 -3.35 24.16
N ASP A 50 -24.92 -3.15 24.41
CA ASP A 50 -26.00 -3.34 23.44
C ASP A 50 -26.54 -1.99 22.96
N ARG A 51 -26.83 -1.90 21.66
CA ARG A 51 -27.31 -0.69 20.97
C ARG A 51 -26.47 0.52 21.35
N THR A 52 -25.17 0.41 21.12
CA THR A 52 -24.23 1.50 21.41
C THR A 52 -24.18 2.48 20.26
N ASP A 53 -24.07 3.77 20.53
CA ASP A 53 -23.65 4.77 19.55
C ASP A 53 -22.34 5.39 20.05
N VAL A 54 -21.28 5.31 19.25
CA VAL A 54 -19.95 5.80 19.62
C VAL A 54 -19.49 6.87 18.64
N LEU A 55 -19.10 8.03 19.17
CA LEU A 55 -18.47 9.09 18.39
C LEU A 55 -16.95 8.86 18.35
N ILE A 56 -16.41 8.67 17.15
CA ILE A 56 -14.99 8.81 16.85
C ILE A 56 -14.77 10.18 16.23
N ARG A 57 -13.94 11.01 16.87
CA ARG A 57 -13.71 12.38 16.46
C ARG A 57 -12.23 12.62 16.18
N ARG A 58 -11.92 13.18 15.03
CA ARG A 58 -10.62 13.79 14.76
C ARG A 58 -10.72 15.30 14.96
N THR A 59 -9.98 15.82 15.93
CA THR A 59 -9.97 17.26 16.25
C THR A 59 -9.30 18.09 15.16
N PRO A 60 -9.42 19.43 15.14
CA PRO A 60 -8.77 20.28 14.15
C PRO A 60 -7.23 20.16 14.22
N GLU A 61 -6.69 19.89 15.41
CA GLU A 61 -5.26 19.62 15.64
C GLU A 61 -4.83 18.23 15.15
N GLY A 62 -5.79 17.40 14.72
CA GLY A 62 -5.56 16.05 14.20
C GLY A 62 -5.51 14.95 15.25
N LYS A 63 -5.84 15.24 16.51
CA LYS A 63 -5.91 14.24 17.58
C LYS A 63 -7.14 13.35 17.36
N LEU A 64 -6.99 12.04 17.53
CA LEU A 64 -8.11 11.11 17.45
C LEU A 64 -8.69 10.86 18.85
N LEU A 65 -10.02 10.88 18.96
CA LEU A 65 -10.77 10.64 20.20
C LEU A 65 -11.82 9.56 19.93
N VAL A 66 -11.91 8.54 20.77
CA VAL A 66 -12.95 7.50 20.74
C VAL A 66 -13.79 7.63 22.00
N ALA A 67 -15.07 7.97 21.86
CA ALA A 67 -15.95 8.32 23.00
C ALA A 67 -15.32 9.37 23.95
N GLY A 68 -14.52 10.29 23.40
CA GLY A 68 -13.79 11.32 24.15
C GLY A 68 -12.43 10.89 24.74
N VAL A 69 -12.07 9.61 24.65
CA VAL A 69 -10.76 9.10 25.08
C VAL A 69 -9.75 9.31 23.95
N PRO A 70 -8.60 9.98 24.20
CA PRO A 70 -7.58 10.17 23.17
C PRO A 70 -6.92 8.84 22.78
N VAL A 71 -6.73 8.67 21.47
CA VAL A 71 -5.95 7.58 20.87
C VAL A 71 -4.69 8.18 20.27
N GLU A 72 -3.52 7.67 20.64
CA GLU A 72 -2.24 8.19 20.14
C GLU A 72 -1.94 7.62 18.74
N THR A 73 -2.41 8.29 17.69
CA THR A 73 -2.24 7.82 16.30
C THR A 73 -0.89 8.19 15.66
N GLN A 74 -0.09 9.05 16.31
CA GLN A 74 1.15 9.58 15.73
C GLN A 74 2.26 9.66 16.79
N LYS A 75 2.95 8.54 17.04
CA LYS A 75 4.33 8.55 17.58
C LYS A 75 5.16 7.40 17.02
N THR A 76 6.36 7.73 16.56
CA THR A 76 7.47 6.80 16.29
C THR A 76 8.14 6.43 17.61
N GLY A 77 7.73 5.33 18.24
CA GLY A 77 8.38 4.83 19.46
C GLY A 77 7.62 3.70 20.17
N ALA A 78 8.36 2.92 20.95
CA ALA A 78 7.88 1.80 21.77
C ALA A 78 7.19 2.30 23.06
N GLN A 79 6.09 3.04 22.94
CA GLN A 79 5.28 3.43 24.09
C GLN A 79 3.87 2.83 24.02
N ASP A 80 3.38 2.47 25.20
CA ASP A 80 2.11 1.79 25.44
C ASP A 80 0.95 2.78 25.24
N ASP A 81 0.13 2.59 24.19
CA ASP A 81 -1.04 3.45 23.97
C ASP A 81 -2.06 3.20 25.10
N PRO A 82 -2.46 4.22 25.90
CA PRO A 82 -3.31 4.02 27.07
C PRO A 82 -4.70 3.46 26.74
N PHE A 83 -5.28 3.86 25.60
CA PHE A 83 -6.59 3.39 25.18
C PHE A 83 -6.52 1.92 24.74
N LEU A 84 -5.53 1.57 23.92
CA LEU A 84 -5.31 0.19 23.49
C LEU A 84 -4.94 -0.70 24.68
N HIS A 85 -4.10 -0.22 25.59
CA HIS A 85 -3.78 -0.91 26.84
C HIS A 85 -5.06 -1.24 27.59
N TRP A 86 -5.92 -0.24 27.83
CA TRP A 86 -7.19 -0.45 28.52
C TRP A 86 -8.07 -1.45 27.78
N LEU A 87 -8.34 -1.23 26.48
CA LEU A 87 -9.22 -2.07 25.67
C LEU A 87 -8.77 -3.54 25.65
N LEU A 88 -7.47 -3.76 25.47
CA LEU A 88 -6.87 -5.09 25.34
C LEU A 88 -6.55 -5.73 26.70
N SER A 89 -6.62 -4.97 27.80
CA SER A 89 -6.46 -5.54 29.14
C SER A 89 -7.74 -6.22 29.64
N GLN A 90 -8.90 -5.92 29.03
CA GLN A 90 -10.19 -6.50 29.41
C GLN A 90 -10.26 -7.99 29.05
N GLY A 91 -11.03 -8.77 29.82
CA GLY A 91 -11.23 -10.21 29.58
C GLY A 91 -12.03 -10.47 28.31
N ARG A 92 -13.29 -10.04 28.25
CA ARG A 92 -14.10 -10.06 27.03
C ARG A 92 -14.87 -8.75 26.89
N ILE A 93 -14.85 -8.15 25.72
CA ILE A 93 -15.74 -7.04 25.36
C ILE A 93 -16.59 -7.49 24.19
N ASP A 94 -17.89 -7.27 24.28
CA ASP A 94 -18.86 -7.60 23.24
C ASP A 94 -19.74 -6.38 22.97
N LEU A 95 -19.69 -5.87 21.75
CA LEU A 95 -20.48 -4.73 21.30
C LEU A 95 -21.45 -5.24 20.26
N VAL A 96 -22.74 -5.21 20.60
CA VAL A 96 -23.82 -5.79 19.82
C VAL A 96 -24.66 -4.66 19.22
N SER A 97 -24.83 -4.70 17.90
CA SER A 97 -25.65 -3.72 17.16
C SER A 97 -25.23 -2.28 17.46
N GLY A 98 -23.92 -2.02 17.38
CA GLY A 98 -23.38 -0.69 17.59
C GLY A 98 -23.42 0.18 16.33
N ASN A 99 -23.54 1.48 16.54
CA ASN A 99 -23.38 2.52 15.53
C ASN A 99 -22.11 3.31 15.85
N LEU A 100 -21.37 3.67 14.82
CA LEU A 100 -20.18 4.50 14.91
C LEU A 100 -20.41 5.75 14.07
N ARG A 101 -20.25 6.90 14.73
CA ARG A 101 -20.26 8.22 14.09
C ARG A 101 -18.83 8.68 13.97
N TRP A 102 -18.34 8.84 12.75
CA TRP A 102 -17.02 9.38 12.48
C TRP A 102 -17.12 10.85 12.09
N LEU A 103 -16.48 11.71 12.87
CA LEU A 103 -16.44 13.16 12.67
C LEU A 103 -14.99 13.61 12.46
N ASP A 104 -14.62 14.01 11.23
CA ASP A 104 -13.31 14.57 10.93
C ASP A 104 -13.39 16.10 10.77
N GLU A 105 -13.07 16.82 11.84
CA GLU A 105 -13.07 18.28 11.86
C GLU A 105 -11.82 18.87 11.16
N LYS A 106 -10.73 18.10 11.10
CA LYS A 106 -9.49 18.52 10.43
C LYS A 106 -9.66 18.57 8.92
N ALA A 107 -10.25 17.53 8.35
CA ALA A 107 -10.56 17.46 6.93
C ALA A 107 -11.89 18.15 6.58
N ARG A 108 -12.70 18.53 7.59
CA ARG A 108 -14.04 19.13 7.44
C ARG A 108 -14.95 18.27 6.58
N LEU A 109 -14.89 16.96 6.80
CA LEU A 109 -15.68 15.99 6.06
C LEU A 109 -17.08 15.86 6.69
N PRO A 110 -18.10 15.52 5.89
CA PRO A 110 -19.39 15.08 6.43
C PRO A 110 -19.22 13.93 7.43
N GLN A 111 -20.05 13.91 8.46
CA GLN A 111 -20.08 12.80 9.41
C GLN A 111 -20.40 11.50 8.66
N LEU A 112 -19.66 10.45 8.98
CA LEU A 112 -19.93 9.10 8.48
C LEU A 112 -20.56 8.26 9.57
N ASP A 113 -21.71 7.69 9.25
CA ASP A 113 -22.40 6.77 10.12
C ASP A 113 -22.19 5.34 9.60
N VAL A 114 -21.64 4.50 10.46
CA VAL A 114 -21.47 3.05 10.25
C VAL A 114 -22.40 2.35 11.22
N ALA A 115 -23.38 1.63 10.70
CA ALA A 115 -24.39 0.95 11.51
C ALA A 115 -24.02 -0.52 11.73
N ASP A 116 -24.80 -1.20 12.58
CA ASP A 116 -24.78 -2.64 12.78
C ASP A 116 -23.37 -3.22 12.95
N ILE A 117 -22.58 -2.58 13.81
CA ILE A 117 -21.25 -3.02 14.19
C ILE A 117 -21.39 -4.10 15.25
N HIS A 118 -20.78 -5.24 14.96
CA HIS A 118 -20.55 -6.31 15.89
C HIS A 118 -19.04 -6.39 16.15
N PHE A 119 -18.64 -6.05 17.36
CA PHE A 119 -17.24 -6.09 17.75
C PHE A 119 -17.08 -6.97 18.98
N THR A 120 -16.17 -7.93 18.89
CA THR A 120 -15.80 -8.79 20.01
C THR A 120 -14.30 -8.79 20.16
N THR A 121 -13.81 -8.56 21.37
CA THR A 121 -12.43 -8.83 21.75
C THR A 121 -12.41 -9.72 22.97
N GLU A 122 -11.55 -10.73 22.95
CA GLU A 122 -11.41 -11.71 24.02
C GLU A 122 -9.93 -11.92 24.32
N ARG A 123 -9.60 -11.92 25.60
CA ARG A 123 -8.26 -12.14 26.14
C ARG A 123 -8.24 -13.40 26.98
N ASP A 124 -7.38 -14.34 26.60
CA ASP A 124 -7.03 -15.51 27.40
C ASP A 124 -5.52 -15.51 27.68
N GLY A 125 -5.17 -15.04 28.89
CA GLY A 125 -3.78 -14.82 29.29
C GLY A 125 -3.06 -13.82 28.38
N ALA A 126 -2.20 -14.36 27.50
CA ALA A 126 -1.44 -13.58 26.52
C ALA A 126 -2.09 -13.50 25.13
N GLN A 127 -3.08 -14.35 24.86
CA GLN A 127 -3.79 -14.43 23.59
C GLN A 127 -4.91 -13.40 23.55
N HIS A 128 -5.11 -12.80 22.37
CA HIS A 128 -6.12 -11.81 22.07
C HIS A 128 -6.79 -12.18 20.76
N ILE A 129 -8.10 -12.39 20.79
CA ILE A 129 -8.91 -12.63 19.60
C ILE A 129 -9.77 -11.39 19.40
N VAL A 130 -9.63 -10.76 18.24
CA VAL A 130 -10.43 -9.60 17.84
C VAL A 130 -11.26 -9.99 16.62
N ARG A 131 -12.55 -9.68 16.66
CA ARG A 131 -13.47 -9.81 15.52
C ARG A 131 -14.28 -8.53 15.38
N LEU A 132 -14.35 -8.03 14.16
CA LEU A 132 -15.14 -6.88 13.78
C LEU A 132 -15.93 -7.23 12.52
N GLU A 133 -17.25 -7.16 12.63
CA GLU A 133 -18.16 -7.15 11.49
C GLU A 133 -18.88 -5.81 11.50
N ALA A 134 -18.92 -5.12 10.36
CA ALA A 134 -19.64 -3.86 10.22
C ALA A 134 -20.48 -3.86 8.95
N ARG A 135 -21.68 -3.27 9.00
CA ARG A 135 -22.54 -3.09 7.83
C ARG A 135 -22.81 -1.62 7.63
N SER A 136 -22.41 -1.09 6.48
CA SER A 136 -22.68 0.30 6.16
C SER A 136 -23.21 0.38 4.75
N ALA A 137 -24.49 0.71 4.62
CA ALA A 137 -25.12 0.95 3.32
C ALA A 137 -24.40 2.06 2.52
N ALA A 138 -23.69 2.96 3.22
CA ALA A 138 -22.88 3.99 2.59
C ALA A 138 -21.52 3.46 2.09
N LEU A 139 -20.94 2.43 2.69
CA LEU A 139 -19.59 1.94 2.34
C LEU A 139 -19.61 0.69 1.46
N ALA A 140 -20.48 -0.28 1.76
CA ALA A 140 -20.58 -1.56 1.05
C ALA A 140 -21.94 -2.23 1.24
N PRO A 141 -22.47 -2.91 0.21
CA PRO A 141 -23.70 -3.70 0.32
C PRO A 141 -23.52 -4.99 1.12
N ARG A 142 -22.27 -5.43 1.34
CA ARG A 142 -21.92 -6.63 2.11
C ARG A 142 -21.20 -6.26 3.41
N PRO A 143 -21.28 -7.11 4.45
CA PRO A 143 -20.56 -6.86 5.70
C PRO A 143 -19.05 -6.81 5.48
N LEU A 144 -18.40 -5.85 6.14
CA LEU A 144 -16.96 -5.73 6.25
C LEU A 144 -16.50 -6.60 7.41
N VAL A 145 -15.64 -7.58 7.15
CA VAL A 145 -15.17 -8.51 8.18
C VAL A 145 -13.66 -8.32 8.40
N PHE A 146 -13.27 -8.16 9.65
CA PHE A 146 -11.89 -8.14 10.11
C PHE A 146 -11.74 -9.09 11.30
N GLN A 147 -10.67 -9.88 11.31
CA GLN A 147 -10.36 -10.79 12.40
C GLN A 147 -8.86 -10.78 12.68
N ALA A 148 -8.49 -10.82 13.94
CA ALA A 148 -7.09 -10.93 14.36
C ALA A 148 -6.94 -11.91 15.52
N ASN A 149 -5.90 -12.73 15.46
CA ASN A 149 -5.47 -13.60 16.55
C ASN A 149 -4.03 -13.26 16.91
N LEU A 150 -3.87 -12.65 18.07
CA LEU A 150 -2.70 -11.92 18.47
C LEU A 150 -2.22 -12.41 19.83
N ARG A 151 -0.91 -12.40 20.03
CA ARG A 151 -0.27 -12.76 21.29
C ARG A 151 0.74 -11.70 21.66
N HIS A 152 0.65 -11.18 22.89
CA HIS A 152 1.65 -10.28 23.44
C HIS A 152 2.69 -11.04 24.29
N ASP A 153 3.86 -10.45 24.44
CA ASP A 153 4.89 -10.93 25.36
C ASP A 153 4.53 -10.57 26.82
N TYR A 154 4.62 -11.53 27.75
CA TYR A 154 4.14 -11.41 29.14
C TYR A 154 4.79 -10.29 29.98
N LEU A 155 5.89 -9.69 29.54
CA LEU A 155 6.62 -8.62 30.25
C LEU A 155 6.43 -7.23 29.63
N HIS A 156 5.54 -7.12 28.64
CA HIS A 156 5.23 -5.87 27.96
C HIS A 156 3.75 -5.52 28.13
N GLY A 157 3.44 -4.22 28.18
CA GLY A 157 2.07 -3.73 28.28
C GLY A 157 1.21 -4.16 27.08
N THR A 158 -0.09 -4.37 27.31
CA THR A 158 -1.01 -4.83 26.26
C THR A 158 -1.23 -3.80 25.15
N GLY A 159 -0.95 -2.51 25.37
CA GLY A 159 -0.99 -1.50 24.29
C GLY A 159 0.34 -1.38 23.53
N ASN A 160 1.40 -2.10 23.91
CA ASN A 160 2.69 -2.10 23.21
C ASN A 160 2.69 -3.14 22.07
N TRP A 161 2.07 -2.76 20.95
CA TRP A 161 1.92 -3.61 19.77
C TRP A 161 3.25 -4.05 19.13
N GLN A 162 4.37 -3.38 19.43
CA GLN A 162 5.70 -3.81 18.97
C GLN A 162 6.18 -5.11 19.62
N HIS A 163 5.53 -5.58 20.69
CA HIS A 163 5.81 -6.88 21.31
C HIS A 163 4.72 -7.91 21.03
N TRP A 164 3.99 -7.70 19.93
CA TRP A 164 2.90 -8.58 19.53
C TRP A 164 3.33 -9.47 18.37
N THR A 165 2.78 -10.67 18.38
CA THR A 165 2.95 -11.68 17.33
C THR A 165 1.59 -12.25 16.98
N GLY A 166 1.31 -12.48 15.71
CA GLY A 166 0.02 -13.01 15.32
C GLY A 166 -0.30 -12.79 13.86
N GLN A 167 -1.57 -13.02 13.55
CA GLN A 167 -2.12 -12.88 12.21
C GLN A 167 -3.39 -12.05 12.28
N ALA A 168 -3.57 -11.15 11.31
CA ALA A 168 -4.84 -10.51 11.02
C ALA A 168 -5.30 -10.84 9.61
N SER A 169 -6.61 -10.87 9.40
CA SER A 169 -7.25 -11.12 8.12
C SER A 169 -8.42 -10.18 7.92
N TRP A 170 -8.69 -9.84 6.67
CA TRP A 170 -9.83 -9.00 6.30
C TRP A 170 -10.49 -9.52 5.03
N ALA A 171 -11.78 -9.24 4.90
CA ALA A 171 -12.55 -9.49 3.70
C ALA A 171 -13.56 -8.35 3.52
N PHE A 172 -13.28 -7.45 2.58
CA PHE A 172 -14.11 -6.32 2.23
C PHE A 172 -14.60 -6.49 0.80
N ASN A 173 -15.90 -6.66 0.65
CA ASN A 173 -16.51 -6.97 -0.64
C ASN A 173 -17.33 -5.78 -1.12
N GLN A 174 -17.07 -5.31 -2.34
CA GLN A 174 -17.84 -4.23 -2.99
C GLN A 174 -17.83 -2.91 -2.20
N LEU A 175 -16.64 -2.42 -1.86
CA LEU A 175 -16.45 -1.08 -1.33
C LEU A 175 -16.59 -0.03 -2.44
N GLU A 176 -17.35 1.03 -2.18
CA GLU A 176 -17.52 2.18 -3.08
C GLU A 176 -16.31 3.11 -2.97
N LEU A 177 -15.50 3.22 -4.04
CA LEU A 177 -14.32 4.09 -4.08
C LEU A 177 -14.66 5.56 -3.77
N PRO A 178 -15.75 6.17 -4.28
CA PRO A 178 -16.09 7.56 -3.99
C PRO A 178 -16.36 7.86 -2.52
N VAL A 179 -16.71 6.85 -1.72
CA VAL A 179 -16.93 6.98 -0.28
C VAL A 179 -15.62 6.76 0.48
N VAL A 180 -14.87 5.73 0.09
CA VAL A 180 -13.56 5.44 0.67
C VAL A 180 -12.56 6.58 0.46
N GLN A 181 -12.65 7.30 -0.67
CA GLN A 181 -11.75 8.43 -0.98
C GLN A 181 -11.70 9.47 0.14
N ARG A 182 -12.83 9.68 0.84
CA ARG A 182 -12.96 10.69 1.88
C ARG A 182 -12.04 10.41 3.07
N TYR A 183 -11.67 9.14 3.27
CA TYR A 183 -10.90 8.70 4.42
C TYR A 183 -9.46 8.31 4.07
N LEU A 184 -9.10 8.27 2.78
CA LEU A 184 -7.77 7.89 2.31
C LEU A 184 -7.12 9.03 1.50
N ALA A 185 -6.03 9.59 2.03
CA ALA A 185 -5.31 10.71 1.42
C ALA A 185 -4.52 10.37 0.13
N ILE A 186 -4.68 9.15 -0.40
CA ILE A 186 -4.00 8.70 -1.63
C ILE A 186 -4.74 9.13 -2.91
N PHE A 187 -6.01 9.54 -2.78
CA PHE A 187 -6.86 9.96 -3.89
C PHE A 187 -7.04 11.48 -3.86
N ASP A 188 -6.90 12.13 -5.03
CA ASP A 188 -7.24 13.54 -5.20
C ASP A 188 -8.74 13.69 -5.50
N SER A 189 -9.22 12.88 -6.45
CA SER A 189 -10.65 12.74 -6.74
C SER A 189 -10.97 11.32 -7.23
N VAL A 190 -12.21 10.89 -6.98
CA VAL A 190 -12.78 9.63 -7.44
C VAL A 190 -14.19 9.94 -7.94
N GLN A 191 -14.44 9.65 -9.21
CA GLN A 191 -15.75 9.82 -9.84
C GLN A 191 -16.59 8.55 -9.63
N ASP A 192 -16.02 7.39 -9.94
CA ASP A 192 -16.71 6.11 -9.85
C ASP A 192 -15.74 4.97 -9.55
N GLY A 193 -16.31 3.85 -9.11
CA GLY A 193 -15.65 2.56 -9.08
C GLY A 193 -15.89 1.80 -7.79
N VAL A 194 -15.92 0.48 -7.95
CA VAL A 194 -16.13 -0.46 -6.86
C VAL A 194 -14.91 -1.34 -6.74
N PHE A 195 -14.48 -1.64 -5.51
CA PHE A 195 -13.40 -2.59 -5.29
C PHE A 195 -13.71 -3.62 -4.20
N SER A 196 -13.00 -4.73 -4.24
CA SER A 196 -13.00 -5.76 -3.21
C SER A 196 -11.56 -6.06 -2.84
N THR A 197 -11.33 -6.27 -1.55
CA THR A 197 -10.01 -6.62 -1.03
C THR A 197 -10.15 -7.67 0.06
N ASP A 198 -9.33 -8.70 -0.04
CA ASP A 198 -9.18 -9.71 1.00
C ASP A 198 -7.70 -10.01 1.19
N GLY A 199 -7.33 -10.37 2.41
CA GLY A 199 -5.93 -10.61 2.69
C GLY A 199 -5.66 -11.05 4.11
N THR A 200 -4.39 -11.39 4.31
CA THR A 200 -3.84 -11.80 5.60
C THR A 200 -2.52 -11.09 5.82
N VAL A 201 -2.24 -10.71 7.06
CA VAL A 201 -0.97 -10.14 7.48
C VAL A 201 -0.49 -10.86 8.73
N ASP A 202 0.72 -11.42 8.63
CA ASP A 202 1.45 -12.01 9.74
C ASP A 202 2.45 -10.98 10.23
N PHE A 203 2.45 -10.70 11.53
CA PHE A 203 3.42 -9.80 12.14
C PHE A 203 4.06 -10.40 13.38
N ARG A 204 5.27 -9.94 13.65
CA ARG A 204 6.07 -10.35 14.80
C ARG A 204 6.93 -9.19 15.23
N GLY A 205 6.83 -8.80 16.50
CA GLY A 205 7.67 -7.75 17.05
C GLY A 205 7.41 -6.39 16.39
N GLY A 206 6.14 -6.09 16.05
CA GLY A 206 5.77 -4.89 15.29
C GLY A 206 6.23 -4.85 13.83
N GLN A 207 6.80 -5.93 13.31
CA GLN A 207 7.25 -6.02 11.91
C GLN A 207 6.36 -6.98 11.12
N VAL A 208 5.94 -6.57 9.92
CA VAL A 208 5.19 -7.43 8.99
C VAL A 208 6.14 -8.48 8.43
N GLN A 209 5.93 -9.75 8.80
CA GLN A 209 6.73 -10.90 8.36
C GLN A 209 6.23 -11.47 7.04
N ARG A 210 4.91 -11.51 6.86
CA ARG A 210 4.27 -11.95 5.62
C ARG A 210 2.98 -11.19 5.44
N SER A 211 2.64 -10.84 4.22
CA SER A 211 1.28 -10.42 3.89
C SER A 211 0.87 -10.94 2.53
N GLN A 212 -0.41 -11.19 2.37
CA GLN A 212 -1.04 -11.53 1.11
C GLN A 212 -2.26 -10.64 0.96
N MET A 213 -2.40 -10.01 -0.21
CA MET A 213 -3.54 -9.17 -0.52
C MET A 213 -4.02 -9.49 -1.92
N ARG A 214 -5.32 -9.77 -2.04
CA ARG A 214 -6.03 -9.82 -3.32
C ARG A 214 -6.91 -8.60 -3.42
N LEU A 215 -6.87 -7.95 -4.57
CA LEU A 215 -7.69 -6.80 -4.89
C LEU A 215 -8.35 -7.03 -6.24
N ARG A 216 -9.63 -6.68 -6.35
CA ARG A 216 -10.33 -6.57 -7.63
C ARG A 216 -11.09 -5.26 -7.64
N ALA A 217 -11.02 -4.52 -8.74
CA ALA A 217 -11.75 -3.29 -8.94
C ALA A 217 -12.41 -3.27 -10.33
N SER A 218 -13.52 -2.57 -10.44
CA SER A 218 -14.31 -2.44 -11.66
C SER A 218 -14.84 -1.01 -11.80
N GLY A 219 -14.88 -0.50 -13.03
CA GLY A 219 -15.38 0.84 -13.34
C GLY A 219 -14.58 1.94 -12.62
N VAL A 220 -13.26 1.79 -12.52
CA VAL A 220 -12.40 2.73 -11.80
C VAL A 220 -12.22 4.00 -12.61
N ASP A 221 -12.71 5.12 -12.09
CA ASP A 221 -12.41 6.46 -12.59
C ASP A 221 -11.94 7.33 -11.43
N LEU A 222 -10.62 7.43 -11.29
CA LEU A 222 -9.99 8.17 -10.20
C LEU A 222 -8.77 8.97 -10.65
N HIS A 223 -8.43 9.96 -9.85
CA HIS A 223 -7.21 10.74 -9.98
C HIS A 223 -6.38 10.53 -8.71
N LEU A 224 -5.22 9.90 -8.86
CA LEU A 224 -4.28 9.71 -7.75
C LEU A 224 -3.62 11.03 -7.38
N ALA A 225 -3.44 11.26 -6.07
CA ALA A 225 -2.78 12.45 -5.58
C ALA A 225 -1.35 12.56 -6.14
N GLY A 226 -1.09 13.62 -6.92
CA GLY A 226 0.21 13.86 -7.57
C GLY A 226 0.42 13.16 -8.92
N ALA A 227 -0.58 12.42 -9.44
CA ALA A 227 -0.54 11.91 -10.81
C ALA A 227 -0.91 13.02 -11.81
N PRO A 228 -0.31 13.05 -13.02
CA PRO A 228 -0.66 14.08 -14.01
C PRO A 228 -1.94 13.77 -14.79
N GLU A 229 -2.33 12.50 -14.95
CA GLU A 229 -3.54 12.09 -15.67
C GLU A 229 -4.47 11.23 -14.79
N PRO A 230 -5.80 11.24 -15.05
CA PRO A 230 -6.74 10.36 -14.37
C PRO A 230 -6.58 8.92 -14.84
N LEU A 231 -6.76 7.98 -13.91
CA LEU A 231 -6.73 6.55 -14.13
C LEU A 231 -8.15 6.04 -14.41
N LYS A 232 -8.40 5.64 -15.67
CA LYS A 232 -9.67 5.04 -16.11
C LYS A 232 -9.50 3.58 -16.49
N LEU A 233 -10.04 2.67 -15.68
CA LEU A 233 -9.95 1.23 -15.88
C LEU A 233 -11.34 0.59 -15.83
N ALA A 234 -11.69 -0.17 -16.86
CA ALA A 234 -12.89 -1.00 -16.85
C ALA A 234 -12.81 -2.07 -15.75
N ASN A 235 -11.66 -2.74 -15.63
CA ASN A 235 -11.40 -3.76 -14.62
C ASN A 235 -9.93 -3.76 -14.20
N ALA A 236 -9.67 -4.11 -12.95
CA ALA A 236 -8.32 -4.34 -12.42
C ALA A 236 -8.31 -5.48 -11.42
N GLN A 237 -7.25 -6.28 -11.41
CA GLN A 237 -7.02 -7.31 -10.41
C GLN A 237 -5.55 -7.33 -9.98
N ALA A 238 -5.32 -7.52 -8.69
CA ALA A 238 -4.00 -7.65 -8.12
C ALA A 238 -3.96 -8.80 -7.11
N LEU A 239 -2.88 -9.59 -7.13
CA LEU A 239 -2.48 -10.50 -6.08
C LEU A 239 -1.05 -10.15 -5.70
N LEU A 240 -0.89 -9.58 -4.51
CA LEU A 240 0.39 -9.16 -3.95
C LEU A 240 0.74 -10.08 -2.79
N LEU A 241 1.98 -10.56 -2.77
CA LEU A 241 2.55 -11.28 -1.64
C LEU A 241 3.78 -10.54 -1.18
N HIS A 242 3.89 -10.32 0.12
CA HIS A 242 5.08 -9.75 0.73
C HIS A 242 5.61 -10.71 1.78
N LYS A 243 6.92 -10.82 1.86
CA LYS A 243 7.62 -11.53 2.92
C LYS A 243 8.79 -10.69 3.40
N SER A 244 9.09 -10.75 4.68
CA SER A 244 10.30 -10.18 5.26
C SER A 244 11.01 -11.20 6.14
N ASP A 245 12.31 -11.00 6.35
CA ASP A 245 13.10 -11.81 7.27
C ASP A 245 13.67 -10.96 8.41
N ARG A 246 14.30 -11.63 9.39
CA ARG A 246 14.95 -10.97 10.53
C ARG A 246 16.18 -10.15 10.15
N ASN A 247 16.73 -10.35 8.95
CA ASN A 247 17.90 -9.61 8.44
C ASN A 247 17.48 -8.30 7.74
N GLY A 248 16.17 -7.99 7.73
CA GLY A 248 15.60 -6.83 7.07
C GLY A 248 15.53 -6.97 5.56
N ASN A 249 15.63 -8.19 5.01
CA ASN A 249 15.33 -8.44 3.61
C ASN A 249 13.82 -8.47 3.45
N HIS A 250 13.33 -7.74 2.47
CA HIS A 250 11.93 -7.74 2.06
C HIS A 250 11.84 -8.23 0.63
N GLN A 251 10.82 -9.01 0.35
CA GLN A 251 10.46 -9.43 -1.00
C GLN A 251 8.99 -9.14 -1.21
N LEU A 252 8.67 -8.38 -2.25
CA LEU A 252 7.33 -8.18 -2.79
C LEU A 252 7.22 -8.97 -4.09
N THR A 253 6.26 -9.88 -4.15
CA THR A 253 5.88 -10.62 -5.35
C THR A 253 4.55 -10.08 -5.83
N ILE A 254 4.55 -9.46 -7.00
CA ILE A 254 3.36 -9.16 -7.79
C ILE A 254 3.06 -10.44 -8.57
N ASP A 255 2.28 -11.33 -7.97
CA ASP A 255 1.96 -12.62 -8.58
C ASP A 255 1.14 -12.42 -9.86
N THR A 256 0.14 -11.56 -9.75
CA THR A 256 -0.75 -11.17 -10.83
C THR A 256 -1.13 -9.70 -10.63
N LEU A 257 -0.91 -8.86 -11.64
CA LEU A 257 -1.48 -7.53 -11.75
C LEU A 257 -2.00 -7.39 -13.18
N LEU A 258 -3.30 -7.46 -13.38
CA LEU A 258 -3.91 -7.29 -14.70
C LEU A 258 -4.89 -6.14 -14.66
N TRP A 259 -5.00 -5.42 -15.75
CA TRP A 259 -5.98 -4.36 -15.90
C TRP A 259 -6.50 -4.29 -17.32
N GLN A 260 -7.59 -3.57 -17.47
CA GLN A 260 -8.21 -3.26 -18.73
C GLN A 260 -8.55 -1.78 -18.71
N ALA A 261 -7.90 -1.00 -19.58
CA ALA A 261 -8.27 0.40 -19.79
C ALA A 261 -9.73 0.48 -20.27
N GLU A 262 -10.41 1.55 -19.89
CA GLU A 262 -11.73 1.83 -20.45
C GLU A 262 -11.60 2.12 -21.96
N PRO A 263 -12.41 1.48 -22.83
CA PRO A 263 -12.34 1.76 -24.26
C PRO A 263 -12.66 3.23 -24.50
N GLN A 264 -11.69 3.98 -25.04
CA GLN A 264 -11.97 5.33 -25.53
C GLN A 264 -13.08 5.25 -26.59
N ALA A 265 -14.06 6.14 -26.52
CA ALA A 265 -15.16 6.22 -27.49
C ALA A 265 -14.59 6.32 -28.92
N GLY A 266 -14.70 5.22 -29.65
CA GLY A 266 -14.21 5.03 -31.01
C GLY A 266 -14.84 3.76 -31.60
N PRO A 267 -14.80 3.56 -32.93
CA PRO A 267 -15.37 2.37 -33.54
C PRO A 267 -14.76 1.11 -32.90
N PRO A 268 -15.57 0.08 -32.57
CA PRO A 268 -15.07 -1.13 -31.93
C PRO A 268 -13.97 -1.73 -32.81
N SER A 269 -12.73 -1.64 -32.36
CA SER A 269 -11.67 -2.43 -32.97
C SER A 269 -11.95 -3.89 -32.59
N ASN A 270 -11.95 -4.79 -33.57
CA ASN A 270 -12.15 -6.24 -33.39
C ASN A 270 -11.00 -6.93 -32.64
N ALA A 271 -10.31 -6.20 -31.78
CA ALA A 271 -9.22 -6.71 -31.01
C ALA A 271 -9.80 -7.33 -29.73
N ASP A 272 -9.84 -8.67 -29.72
CA ASP A 272 -10.13 -9.59 -28.60
C ASP A 272 -10.18 -8.98 -27.19
N ALA A 273 -11.36 -9.05 -26.56
CA ALA A 273 -11.64 -8.64 -25.18
C ALA A 273 -11.07 -9.60 -24.12
N THR A 274 -9.86 -10.12 -24.32
CA THR A 274 -9.09 -10.89 -23.33
C THR A 274 -8.23 -9.92 -22.53
N TRP A 275 -8.08 -10.09 -21.20
CA TRP A 275 -7.15 -9.33 -20.35
C TRP A 275 -5.81 -9.05 -21.06
N ARG A 276 -5.62 -7.82 -21.59
CA ARG A 276 -4.52 -7.51 -22.53
C ARG A 276 -3.26 -7.06 -21.83
N GLU A 277 -3.42 -6.37 -20.71
CA GLU A 277 -2.35 -5.60 -20.10
C GLU A 277 -2.12 -6.07 -18.67
N GLY A 278 -0.86 -6.29 -18.33
CA GLY A 278 -0.54 -6.76 -17.00
C GLY A 278 0.90 -7.17 -16.78
N MET A 279 1.19 -7.43 -15.51
CA MET A 279 2.43 -8.00 -15.02
C MET A 279 2.13 -9.27 -14.25
N ARG A 280 2.96 -10.30 -14.43
CA ARG A 280 2.84 -11.57 -13.73
C ARG A 280 4.18 -11.99 -13.18
N LYS A 281 4.17 -12.53 -11.97
CA LYS A 281 5.37 -13.08 -11.29
C LYS A 281 6.53 -12.09 -11.22
N VAL A 282 6.24 -10.81 -11.08
CA VAL A 282 7.29 -9.79 -10.86
C VAL A 282 7.72 -9.83 -9.41
N THR A 283 9.01 -9.99 -9.16
CA THR A 283 9.59 -10.06 -7.81
C THR A 283 10.49 -8.86 -7.58
N ILE A 284 10.28 -8.16 -6.47
CA ILE A 284 11.07 -7.02 -6.04
C ILE A 284 11.65 -7.36 -4.67
N ASP A 285 12.96 -7.52 -4.59
CA ASP A 285 13.70 -7.76 -3.36
C ASP A 285 14.41 -6.47 -2.94
N TRP A 286 14.35 -6.10 -1.67
CA TRP A 286 15.15 -4.99 -1.14
C TRP A 286 15.63 -5.22 0.29
N ASN A 287 16.75 -4.61 0.63
CA ASN A 287 17.28 -4.55 1.99
C ASN A 287 17.72 -3.13 2.28
N ARG A 288 17.41 -2.63 3.47
CA ARG A 288 17.87 -1.33 3.96
C ARG A 288 18.82 -1.52 5.15
N ASP A 289 19.74 -0.58 5.37
CA ASP A 289 20.53 -0.54 6.60
C ASP A 289 19.77 0.08 7.78
N SER A 290 20.43 0.14 8.94
CA SER A 290 19.87 0.73 10.16
C SER A 290 19.58 2.23 10.05
N SER A 291 20.19 2.94 9.09
CA SER A 291 19.89 4.34 8.78
C SER A 291 18.76 4.50 7.78
N GLY A 292 18.18 3.40 7.30
CA GLY A 292 17.11 3.37 6.30
C GLY A 292 17.59 3.49 4.85
N GLN A 293 18.90 3.50 4.59
CA GLN A 293 19.44 3.57 3.23
C GLN A 293 19.35 2.22 2.52
N LEU A 294 19.01 2.24 1.24
CA LEU A 294 18.94 1.05 0.40
C LEU A 294 20.34 0.43 0.24
N ARG A 295 20.46 -0.86 0.53
CA ARG A 295 21.71 -1.64 0.43
C ARG A 295 21.69 -2.71 -0.63
N LYS A 296 20.53 -3.31 -0.86
CA LYS A 296 20.30 -4.28 -1.93
C LYS A 296 18.96 -3.99 -2.57
N PHE A 297 18.90 -4.17 -3.87
CA PHE A 297 17.70 -4.13 -4.67
C PHE A 297 17.82 -5.19 -5.75
N ALA A 298 16.79 -6.02 -5.92
CA ALA A 298 16.70 -6.86 -7.10
C ALA A 298 15.28 -6.80 -7.67
N LEU A 299 15.16 -6.78 -8.99
CA LEU A 299 13.92 -6.82 -9.73
C LEU A 299 14.01 -7.96 -10.73
N ARG A 300 13.10 -8.93 -10.62
CA ARG A 300 12.93 -10.00 -11.61
C ARG A 300 11.56 -9.88 -12.24
N ALA A 301 11.52 -9.75 -13.56
CA ALA A 301 10.30 -9.70 -14.34
C ALA A 301 10.42 -10.66 -15.53
N PRO A 302 9.62 -11.76 -15.56
CA PRO A 302 9.66 -12.71 -16.67
C PRO A 302 9.29 -12.08 -18.02
N THR A 303 8.29 -11.21 -18.01
CA THR A 303 7.82 -10.45 -19.17
C THR A 303 7.45 -9.06 -18.73
N PHE A 304 7.94 -8.05 -19.45
CA PHE A 304 7.72 -6.66 -19.14
C PHE A 304 7.39 -5.90 -20.42
N ASP A 305 6.14 -5.49 -20.58
CA ASP A 305 5.68 -4.71 -21.72
C ASP A 305 5.84 -3.21 -21.42
N LEU A 306 6.72 -2.57 -22.18
CA LEU A 306 7.05 -1.15 -22.02
C LEU A 306 5.90 -0.25 -22.47
N ASN A 307 5.08 -0.70 -23.41
CA ASN A 307 3.92 0.06 -23.88
C ASN A 307 2.88 0.16 -22.76
N THR A 308 2.60 -0.99 -22.16
CA THR A 308 1.69 -1.15 -21.03
C THR A 308 2.17 -0.35 -19.80
N LEU A 309 3.46 -0.42 -19.47
CA LEU A 309 4.03 0.40 -18.38
C LEU A 309 3.88 1.90 -18.66
N ARG A 310 4.20 2.34 -19.89
CA ARG A 310 4.15 3.76 -20.26
C ARG A 310 2.72 4.32 -20.17
N ALA A 311 1.73 3.54 -20.58
CA ALA A 311 0.32 3.91 -20.46
C ALA A 311 -0.10 4.09 -18.99
N LEU A 312 0.34 3.19 -18.10
CA LEU A 312 0.04 3.29 -16.67
C LEU A 312 0.83 4.43 -15.99
N ALA A 313 2.08 4.66 -16.41
CA ALA A 313 2.99 5.61 -15.76
C ALA A 313 2.46 7.04 -15.72
N THR A 314 1.68 7.47 -16.73
CA THR A 314 1.07 8.82 -16.74
C THR A 314 -0.05 8.97 -15.71
N SER A 315 -0.64 7.88 -15.25
CA SER A 315 -1.70 7.87 -14.24
C SER A 315 -1.19 7.57 -12.83
N MET A 316 0.14 7.48 -12.65
CA MET A 316 0.78 7.14 -11.37
C MET A 316 1.48 8.37 -10.75
N PRO A 317 1.58 8.44 -9.40
CA PRO A 317 2.25 9.52 -8.69
C PRO A 317 3.78 9.35 -8.76
N LEU A 318 4.34 9.51 -9.95
CA LEU A 318 5.78 9.42 -10.21
C LEU A 318 6.42 10.81 -10.18
N ASP A 319 7.72 10.85 -9.88
CA ASP A 319 8.49 12.10 -9.95
C ASP A 319 8.41 12.70 -11.37
N THR A 320 8.18 14.01 -11.44
CA THR A 320 8.21 14.80 -12.68
C THR A 320 9.45 14.57 -13.54
N ALA A 321 10.62 14.32 -12.94
CA ALA A 321 11.85 14.03 -13.65
C ALA A 321 11.76 12.68 -14.40
N VAL A 322 11.22 11.65 -13.74
CA VAL A 322 11.01 10.32 -14.32
C VAL A 322 9.96 10.39 -15.43
N LEU A 323 8.85 11.10 -15.19
CA LEU A 323 7.81 11.31 -16.21
C LEU A 323 8.34 12.04 -17.44
N ARG A 324 9.19 13.07 -17.24
CA ARG A 324 9.83 13.79 -18.35
C ARG A 324 10.73 12.87 -19.17
N GLN A 325 11.53 12.03 -18.50
CA GLN A 325 12.37 11.04 -19.18
C GLN A 325 11.53 9.99 -19.92
N LEU A 326 10.46 9.45 -19.31
CA LEU A 326 9.57 8.49 -19.97
C LEU A 326 8.88 9.08 -21.21
N ARG A 327 8.44 10.35 -21.13
CA ARG A 327 7.86 11.06 -22.29
C ARG A 327 8.87 11.37 -23.38
N ALA A 328 10.12 11.65 -23.00
CA ALA A 328 11.21 11.94 -23.93
C ALA A 328 11.68 10.67 -24.65
N LEU A 329 11.95 9.61 -23.89
CA LEU A 329 12.50 8.35 -24.39
C LEU A 329 11.44 7.47 -25.08
N GLN A 330 10.16 7.63 -24.75
CA GLN A 330 9.03 6.83 -25.26
C GLN A 330 9.37 5.34 -25.46
N PRO A 331 9.82 4.64 -24.40
CA PRO A 331 10.19 3.25 -24.53
C PRO A 331 8.99 2.42 -25.02
N ALA A 332 9.23 1.56 -25.99
CA ALA A 332 8.23 0.67 -26.56
C ALA A 332 8.84 -0.72 -26.83
N GLY A 333 8.02 -1.76 -26.84
CA GLY A 333 8.43 -3.15 -27.05
C GLY A 333 8.36 -4.00 -25.78
N HIS A 334 8.91 -5.21 -25.85
CA HIS A 334 8.84 -6.19 -24.76
C HIS A 334 10.23 -6.56 -24.28
N ILE A 335 10.39 -6.68 -22.96
CA ILE A 335 11.58 -7.22 -22.33
C ILE A 335 11.21 -8.54 -21.64
N ASP A 336 11.89 -9.61 -22.01
CA ASP A 336 11.76 -10.90 -21.37
C ASP A 336 12.94 -11.18 -20.45
N ASN A 337 12.68 -11.96 -19.39
CA ASN A 337 13.67 -12.43 -18.43
C ASN A 337 14.55 -11.31 -17.86
N LEU A 338 13.94 -10.16 -17.56
CA LEU A 338 14.62 -9.04 -16.95
C LEU A 338 15.03 -9.41 -15.51
N ASP A 339 16.34 -9.43 -15.24
CA ASP A 339 16.90 -9.54 -13.90
C ASP A 339 17.82 -8.33 -13.68
N VAL A 340 17.43 -7.49 -12.74
CA VAL A 340 18.21 -6.33 -12.30
C VAL A 340 18.61 -6.60 -10.87
N ALA A 341 19.91 -6.57 -10.59
CA ALA A 341 20.45 -6.66 -9.25
C ALA A 341 21.35 -5.44 -9.00
N TRP A 342 21.11 -4.75 -7.90
CA TRP A 342 21.94 -3.67 -7.42
C TRP A 342 22.28 -3.91 -5.95
N SER A 343 23.52 -3.65 -5.59
CA SER A 343 23.96 -3.71 -4.21
C SER A 343 25.02 -2.66 -3.91
N ARG A 344 25.09 -2.28 -2.65
CA ARG A 344 26.13 -1.41 -2.13
C ARG A 344 26.83 -2.11 -0.99
N ASP A 345 28.16 -2.12 -1.06
CA ASP A 345 28.98 -2.61 0.03
C ASP A 345 28.75 -1.78 1.30
N ARG A 346 28.92 -2.42 2.46
CA ARG A 346 28.90 -1.68 3.72
C ARG A 346 30.13 -0.78 3.75
N ALA A 347 29.94 0.52 3.90
CA ALA A 347 31.04 1.41 4.27
C ALA A 347 31.66 0.88 5.57
N GLY A 348 32.96 0.65 5.58
CA GLY A 348 33.67 0.19 6.77
C GLY A 348 33.53 1.22 7.90
N MET A 349 33.47 0.77 9.15
CA MET A 349 33.28 1.65 10.32
C MET A 349 34.34 2.77 10.46
N LEU A 350 35.46 2.66 9.74
CA LEU A 350 36.59 3.60 9.76
C LEU A 350 36.73 4.40 8.44
N SER A 351 35.93 4.11 7.42
CA SER A 351 36.00 4.76 6.10
C SER A 351 34.78 5.65 5.88
N ARG A 352 35.00 6.96 5.69
CA ARG A 352 33.95 7.93 5.32
C ARG A 352 33.50 7.84 3.85
N THR A 353 34.12 6.95 3.07
CA THR A 353 33.79 6.75 1.66
C THR A 353 32.51 5.90 1.55
N PRO A 354 31.51 6.32 0.74
CA PRO A 354 30.39 5.47 0.40
C PRO A 354 30.90 4.13 -0.16
N GLY A 355 30.30 3.02 0.27
CA GLY A 355 30.67 1.69 -0.23
C GLY A 355 30.50 1.58 -1.75
N THR A 356 31.35 0.77 -2.37
CA THR A 356 31.31 0.50 -3.81
C THR A 356 29.93 -0.02 -4.22
N GLN A 357 29.43 0.45 -5.36
CA GLN A 357 28.15 0.02 -5.91
C GLN A 357 28.41 -1.04 -6.97
N HIS A 358 27.71 -2.16 -6.85
CA HIS A 358 27.72 -3.24 -7.83
C HIS A 358 26.33 -3.33 -8.45
N TYR A 359 26.29 -3.41 -9.78
CA TYR A 359 25.07 -3.64 -10.52
C TYR A 359 25.28 -4.79 -11.49
N ASN A 360 24.21 -5.55 -11.73
CA ASN A 360 24.11 -6.56 -12.77
C ASN A 360 22.73 -6.42 -13.40
N VAL A 361 22.67 -6.33 -14.71
CA VAL A 361 21.42 -6.15 -15.47
C VAL A 361 21.48 -7.06 -16.67
N GLN A 362 20.52 -7.97 -16.76
CA GLN A 362 20.38 -8.89 -17.88
C GLN A 362 18.92 -8.95 -18.36
N GLY A 363 18.75 -9.27 -19.63
CA GLY A 363 17.43 -9.42 -20.23
C GLY A 363 17.48 -9.70 -21.72
N THR A 364 16.31 -9.97 -22.29
CA THR A 364 16.13 -10.16 -23.73
C THR A 364 15.17 -9.11 -24.26
N LEU A 365 15.63 -8.29 -25.19
CA LEU A 365 14.84 -7.28 -25.89
C LEU A 365 14.10 -7.95 -27.06
N ARG A 366 12.83 -7.63 -27.21
CA ARG A 366 12.01 -7.98 -28.38
C ARG A 366 11.37 -6.73 -28.95
N ASN A 367 11.86 -6.31 -30.11
CA ASN A 367 11.40 -5.13 -30.86
C ASN A 367 11.38 -3.86 -30.00
N VAL A 368 12.40 -3.69 -29.15
CA VAL A 368 12.48 -2.55 -28.24
C VAL A 368 12.94 -1.30 -28.97
N SER A 369 12.25 -0.20 -28.73
CA SER A 369 12.54 1.11 -29.30
C SER A 369 12.61 2.15 -28.21
N VAL A 370 13.61 3.01 -28.27
CA VAL A 370 13.83 4.14 -27.37
C VAL A 370 14.27 5.33 -28.22
N ASN A 371 13.57 6.45 -28.09
CA ASN A 371 13.89 7.67 -28.80
C ASN A 371 15.19 8.29 -28.27
N GLY A 372 16.05 8.73 -29.19
CA GLY A 372 17.18 9.57 -28.85
C GLY A 372 16.72 11.00 -28.50
N GLN A 373 17.51 11.70 -27.69
CA GLN A 373 17.24 13.09 -27.31
C GLN A 373 18.40 13.98 -27.75
N PRO A 374 18.17 15.10 -28.44
CA PRO A 374 19.23 16.05 -28.76
C PRO A 374 19.77 16.69 -27.47
N ALA A 375 21.05 17.09 -27.48
CA ALA A 375 21.61 17.83 -26.36
C ALA A 375 20.89 19.18 -26.20
N VAL A 376 20.68 19.60 -24.96
CA VAL A 376 20.15 20.93 -24.63
C VAL A 376 21.13 21.62 -23.69
N PRO A 377 21.80 22.72 -24.11
CA PRO A 377 21.80 23.32 -25.44
C PRO A 377 22.42 22.43 -26.52
N ALA A 378 21.95 22.56 -27.77
CA ALA A 378 22.42 21.75 -28.91
C ALA A 378 23.87 22.02 -29.30
N VAL A 379 24.40 23.19 -28.92
CA VAL A 379 25.79 23.60 -29.15
C VAL A 379 26.46 23.94 -27.82
N ASP A 380 27.77 23.72 -27.74
CA ASP A 380 28.59 24.24 -26.63
C ASP A 380 28.85 25.75 -26.77
N ALA A 381 29.61 26.31 -25.83
CA ALA A 381 29.95 27.73 -25.83
C ALA A 381 30.86 28.13 -27.01
N ASP A 382 31.51 27.14 -27.63
CA ASP A 382 32.43 27.30 -28.76
C ASP A 382 31.74 27.05 -30.12
N GLY A 383 30.43 26.76 -30.11
CA GLY A 383 29.60 26.54 -31.31
C GLY A 383 29.65 25.12 -31.87
N LEU A 384 30.28 24.16 -31.18
CA LEU A 384 30.32 22.75 -31.60
C LEU A 384 29.04 22.01 -31.18
N PRO A 385 28.50 21.13 -32.03
CA PRO A 385 27.32 20.34 -31.70
C PRO A 385 27.61 19.39 -30.53
N ARG A 386 26.75 19.41 -29.51
CA ARG A 386 26.82 18.46 -28.40
C ARG A 386 26.10 17.16 -28.77
N ALA A 387 26.77 16.04 -28.51
CA ALA A 387 26.15 14.73 -28.62
C ALA A 387 24.95 14.64 -27.66
N GLY A 388 23.79 14.29 -28.22
CA GLY A 388 22.59 13.99 -27.47
C GLY A 388 22.62 12.62 -26.79
N THR A 389 21.52 12.26 -26.14
CA THR A 389 21.29 10.89 -25.66
C THR A 389 20.98 9.99 -26.87
N PRO A 390 21.74 8.92 -27.11
CA PRO A 390 21.48 8.00 -28.20
C PRO A 390 20.17 7.23 -27.98
N GLY A 391 19.52 6.85 -29.06
CA GLY A 391 18.34 6.01 -29.10
C GLY A 391 18.49 4.89 -30.10
N PHE A 392 17.46 4.05 -30.20
CA PHE A 392 17.43 2.92 -31.11
C PHE A 392 15.99 2.51 -31.40
N SER A 393 15.75 1.85 -32.53
CA SER A 393 14.43 1.37 -32.93
C SER A 393 14.47 -0.09 -33.33
N GLN A 394 13.43 -0.82 -32.92
CA GLN A 394 13.17 -2.23 -33.22
C GLN A 394 14.33 -3.18 -32.86
N LEU A 395 15.12 -2.88 -31.81
CA LEU A 395 16.20 -3.76 -31.39
C LEU A 395 15.66 -5.02 -30.73
N SER A 396 16.17 -6.16 -31.19
CA SER A 396 15.99 -7.48 -30.61
C SER A 396 17.36 -8.09 -30.31
N GLY A 397 17.46 -8.79 -29.19
CA GLY A 397 18.73 -9.34 -28.73
C GLY A 397 18.76 -9.61 -27.23
N SER A 398 19.86 -10.17 -26.75
CA SER A 398 20.10 -10.41 -25.33
C SER A 398 21.22 -9.52 -24.82
N PHE A 399 21.08 -9.02 -23.60
CA PHE A 399 22.13 -8.24 -22.97
C PHE A 399 22.42 -8.73 -21.56
N ASN A 400 23.67 -8.57 -21.15
CA ASN A 400 24.14 -8.79 -19.79
C ASN A 400 25.24 -7.78 -19.50
N PHE A 401 25.02 -6.91 -18.53
CA PHE A 401 25.95 -5.86 -18.11
C PHE A 401 26.20 -5.96 -16.62
N ASP A 402 27.46 -5.93 -16.21
CA ASP A 402 27.87 -5.78 -14.82
C ASP A 402 28.69 -4.50 -14.61
N ASP A 403 29.27 -4.34 -13.42
CA ASP A 403 30.06 -3.16 -13.04
C ASP A 403 31.41 -3.03 -13.77
N LYS A 404 31.84 -4.06 -14.50
CA LYS A 404 33.18 -4.15 -15.13
C LYS A 404 33.12 -4.39 -16.62
N GLN A 405 32.17 -5.18 -17.09
CA GLN A 405 32.07 -5.68 -18.44
C GLN A 405 30.60 -5.83 -18.85
N GLY A 406 30.39 -5.94 -20.16
CA GLY A 406 29.07 -6.16 -20.70
C GLY A 406 29.14 -6.87 -22.03
N VAL A 407 28.21 -7.78 -22.25
CA VAL A 407 28.01 -8.46 -23.53
C VAL A 407 26.59 -8.20 -23.99
N ALA A 408 26.47 -7.63 -25.18
CA ALA A 408 25.21 -7.52 -25.89
C ALA A 408 25.31 -8.35 -27.17
N ARG A 409 24.33 -9.22 -27.38
CA ARG A 409 24.13 -9.93 -28.63
C ARG A 409 22.89 -9.34 -29.27
N VAL A 410 23.09 -8.62 -30.35
CA VAL A 410 22.01 -8.07 -31.16
C VAL A 410 21.71 -9.10 -32.25
N ASP A 411 20.42 -9.35 -32.46
CA ASP A 411 19.90 -10.14 -33.57
C ASP A 411 18.64 -9.42 -34.04
N THR A 412 18.86 -8.39 -34.87
CA THR A 412 17.80 -7.47 -35.28
C THR A 412 17.66 -7.46 -36.79
N THR A 413 16.42 -7.55 -37.27
CA THR A 413 16.06 -7.33 -38.68
C THR A 413 15.35 -5.99 -38.83
N GLY A 414 15.87 -5.07 -39.63
CA GLY A 414 15.25 -3.76 -39.89
C GLY A 414 15.37 -2.72 -38.77
N GLY A 415 16.39 -2.85 -37.91
CA GLY A 415 16.62 -1.92 -36.80
C GLY A 415 17.20 -0.58 -37.25
N ALA A 416 17.17 0.43 -36.37
CA ALA A 416 17.93 1.65 -36.59
C ALA A 416 18.55 2.17 -35.29
N LEU A 417 19.76 2.73 -35.38
CA LEU A 417 20.40 3.44 -34.29
C LEU A 417 20.22 4.93 -34.49
N ILE A 418 19.97 5.67 -33.40
CA ILE A 418 19.68 7.10 -33.44
C ILE A 418 20.76 7.82 -32.61
N PHE A 419 21.57 8.67 -33.24
CA PHE A 419 22.63 9.44 -32.59
C PHE A 419 22.45 10.95 -32.84
N PRO A 420 21.59 11.62 -32.07
CA PRO A 420 21.33 13.05 -32.22
C PRO A 420 22.61 13.87 -31.98
N GLY A 421 22.94 14.79 -32.89
CA GLY A 421 24.08 15.69 -32.75
C GLY A 421 25.46 15.09 -33.06
N VAL A 422 25.52 13.82 -33.48
CA VAL A 422 26.77 13.15 -33.93
C VAL A 422 26.85 13.06 -35.45
N PHE A 423 25.72 12.82 -36.12
CA PHE A 423 25.61 12.74 -37.58
C PHE A 423 24.64 13.80 -38.13
N GLU A 424 24.79 14.16 -39.41
CA GLU A 424 23.85 15.05 -40.12
C GLU A 424 22.45 14.42 -40.24
N ASP A 425 22.38 13.13 -40.61
CA ASP A 425 21.18 12.31 -40.40
C ASP A 425 21.37 11.49 -39.12
N PRO A 426 20.64 11.81 -38.03
CA PRO A 426 20.83 11.12 -36.76
C PRO A 426 20.34 9.67 -36.81
N ARG A 427 19.57 9.23 -37.82
CA ARG A 427 19.04 7.86 -37.90
C ARG A 427 19.85 7.02 -38.88
N LEU A 428 20.49 5.98 -38.37
CA LEU A 428 21.24 5.00 -39.14
C LEU A 428 20.42 3.69 -39.24
N PRO A 429 19.75 3.41 -40.38
CA PRO A 429 19.00 2.17 -40.58
C PRO A 429 19.93 0.99 -40.92
N PHE A 430 19.56 -0.21 -40.46
CA PHE A 430 20.28 -1.46 -40.71
C PHE A 430 19.30 -2.58 -41.09
N ASP A 431 19.59 -3.28 -42.18
CA ASP A 431 18.77 -4.42 -42.61
C ASP A 431 18.93 -5.63 -41.67
N THR A 432 20.16 -5.89 -41.20
CA THR A 432 20.50 -6.94 -40.23
C THR A 432 21.63 -6.49 -39.30
N LEU A 433 21.49 -6.71 -37.99
CA LEU A 433 22.48 -6.41 -36.94
C LEU A 433 22.73 -7.59 -36.01
#